data_AF-A0A7H1NTI0-F1
#
_entry.id   AF-A0A7H1NTI0-F1
#
_cell.length_a   1.000
_cell.length_b   1.000
_cell.length_c   1.000
_cell.angle_alpha   90.00
_cell.angle_beta   90.00
_cell.angle_gamma   90.00
#
_symmetry.space_group_name_H-M   'P 1'
#
loop_
_entity.id
_entity.type
_entity.pdbx_description
1 polymer ?
#
loop_
_entity_poly.entity_id
_entity_poly.type
_entity_poly.pdbx_seq_one_letter_code
_entity_poly.pdbx_strand_id
1 'polypeptide(L)'
;MKFSNLLFYIDYITGMDDVTPSYQDIQLNRAEEQKSFSLRGWGFVENTTSERNLYLAFLEENNRRKPVIVPLYPIPRSDVKEIYPNSPTGIAFEKIISSHDFSVKEAGRYHLVLMAYNPADSLAGCAFLNWSVEVNNYRIMDITHRDIPLETQKYFYEFYERQAHKEWVPVWEKFDEEWYMRTYPLVKERMQMFDMTCVEEFYREIGSGLGHSPNPYFDEVWYAKKYPDIYKKVLESDYKSGFIYYCLKGYEENHSPTPLFYEDYYLAENTDLTKDVLENAALSNGYEHFILYGDRENRRCHYLYDSRSLEKNLQKQEIPLSERGPYTTYRALPVEKLRHIRPSVYFDPEWYEKHYPEVKEAIAHKHYDTALQHYLENSEPMHYSPLEWFDEGFYLQHNPDIVTFIHSGVIRNGYEHFLRWGAKELRQPCESVNLQDYYHTHPEAKEEIDSGVYKDIFARWLVMEKGVAY
;
A
#
# COMPACT_ATOMS: atom_id res chain seq x y z
N MET A 1 30.38 5.96 -17.07
CA MET A 1 29.42 6.35 -16.01
C MET A 1 30.21 6.58 -14.73
N LYS A 2 30.05 7.73 -14.07
CA LYS A 2 30.73 8.04 -12.80
C LYS A 2 29.92 7.42 -11.66
N PHE A 3 30.16 6.16 -11.36
CA PHE A 3 29.66 5.55 -10.13
C PHE A 3 30.72 5.75 -9.04
N SER A 4 30.34 6.32 -7.90
CA SER A 4 31.14 6.21 -6.68
C SER A 4 30.98 4.79 -6.14
N ASN A 5 32.07 4.02 -6.12
CA ASN A 5 32.08 2.77 -5.37
C ASN A 5 31.77 3.09 -3.92
N LEU A 6 30.69 2.52 -3.40
CA LEU A 6 30.39 2.59 -1.98
C LEU A 6 31.50 1.82 -1.25
N LEU A 7 32.27 2.52 -0.40
CA LEU A 7 33.26 1.89 0.48
C LEU A 7 32.52 1.27 1.67
N PHE A 8 32.02 0.06 1.47
CA PHE A 8 31.38 -0.75 2.50
C PHE A 8 32.23 -1.97 2.81
N TYR A 9 32.33 -2.24 4.09
CA TYR A 9 32.91 -3.44 4.65
C TYR A 9 31.75 -4.27 5.23
N ILE A 10 31.63 -5.51 4.76
CA ILE A 10 30.76 -6.49 5.38
C ILE A 10 31.53 -7.10 6.55
N ASP A 11 31.02 -6.94 7.76
CA ASP A 11 31.62 -7.51 8.97
C ASP A 11 31.45 -9.02 8.98
N TYR A 12 30.24 -9.50 8.68
CA TYR A 12 29.93 -10.91 8.48
C TYR A 12 28.57 -11.12 7.78
N ILE A 13 28.45 -12.28 7.14
CA ILE A 13 27.17 -12.89 6.75
C ILE A 13 27.07 -14.20 7.55
N THR A 14 26.18 -14.31 8.53
CA THR A 14 26.01 -15.54 9.34
C THR A 14 24.77 -16.29 8.92
N GLY A 15 24.91 -17.59 8.69
CA GLY A 15 23.86 -18.58 8.39
C GLY A 15 24.47 -19.99 8.32
N MET A 16 25.65 -20.14 8.93
CA MET A 16 26.38 -21.37 9.12
C MET A 16 26.11 -21.80 10.56
N ASP A 17 25.76 -23.06 10.74
CA ASP A 17 25.58 -23.71 12.04
C ASP A 17 26.66 -23.25 13.03
N ASP A 18 26.26 -22.53 14.09
CA ASP A 18 26.90 -22.46 15.42
C ASP A 18 26.25 -21.41 16.35
N VAL A 19 24.91 -21.40 16.43
CA VAL A 19 24.24 -20.92 17.65
C VAL A 19 23.63 -22.14 18.30
N THR A 20 24.24 -22.58 19.40
CA THR A 20 23.69 -23.67 20.22
C THR A 20 22.27 -23.25 20.63
N PRO A 21 21.21 -24.00 20.27
CA PRO A 21 19.85 -23.61 20.60
C PRO A 21 19.70 -23.55 22.12
N SER A 22 18.94 -22.57 22.61
CA SER A 22 18.55 -22.58 24.02
C SER A 22 17.62 -23.78 24.26
N TYR A 23 17.55 -24.27 25.50
CA TYR A 23 16.76 -25.47 25.84
C TYR A 23 15.25 -25.32 25.51
N GLN A 24 14.77 -24.10 25.26
CA GLN A 24 13.39 -23.82 24.82
C GLN A 24 13.17 -24.05 23.32
N ASP A 25 14.22 -23.93 22.49
CA ASP A 25 14.14 -24.10 21.02
C ASP A 25 14.01 -25.59 20.61
N ILE A 26 14.44 -26.51 21.47
CA ILE A 26 14.47 -27.95 21.19
C ILE A 26 13.08 -28.60 21.24
N GLN A 27 12.08 -27.97 21.86
CA GLN A 27 10.74 -28.56 22.03
C GLN A 27 9.76 -28.29 20.88
N LEU A 28 10.08 -27.40 19.93
CA LEU A 28 9.17 -27.01 18.84
C LEU A 28 9.51 -27.60 17.46
N ASN A 29 10.60 -28.37 17.34
CA ASN A 29 11.07 -28.87 16.05
C ASN A 29 10.29 -30.10 15.51
N ARG A 30 9.25 -29.83 14.73
CA ARG A 30 8.85 -30.63 13.55
C ARG A 30 8.25 -29.75 12.46
N ALA A 31 9.09 -29.00 11.74
CA ALA A 31 8.88 -28.52 10.38
C ALA A 31 10.26 -28.13 9.78
N GLU A 32 10.48 -28.37 8.50
CA GLU A 32 11.74 -28.19 7.77
C GLU A 32 12.51 -26.90 8.17
N GLU A 33 13.80 -27.03 8.50
CA GLU A 33 14.69 -25.94 8.93
C GLU A 33 14.69 -24.77 7.93
N GLN A 34 14.00 -23.69 8.28
CA GLN A 34 14.03 -22.43 7.56
C GLN A 34 15.39 -21.77 7.79
N LYS A 35 16.23 -21.68 6.75
CA LYS A 35 17.50 -20.92 6.88
C LYS A 35 17.21 -19.43 6.79
N SER A 36 17.80 -18.68 7.71
CA SER A 36 17.92 -17.23 7.68
C SER A 36 19.40 -16.85 7.74
N PHE A 37 19.74 -15.64 7.33
CA PHE A 37 21.09 -15.14 7.56
C PHE A 37 21.11 -13.72 8.10
N SER A 38 22.03 -13.43 9.02
CA SER A 38 22.31 -12.07 9.42
C SER A 38 23.34 -11.46 8.49
N LEU A 39 22.99 -10.32 7.90
CA LEU A 39 23.89 -9.47 7.16
C LEU A 39 24.25 -8.28 8.05
N ARG A 40 25.53 -8.17 8.40
CA ARG A 40 26.06 -7.03 9.16
C ARG A 40 27.24 -6.41 8.43
N GLY A 41 27.27 -5.09 8.44
CA GLY A 41 28.41 -4.35 7.92
C GLY A 41 28.41 -2.89 8.33
N TRP A 42 29.45 -2.20 7.91
CA TRP A 42 29.57 -0.76 8.03
C TRP A 42 30.31 -0.19 6.83
N GLY A 43 30.09 1.08 6.57
CA GLY A 43 30.71 1.75 5.44
C GLY A 43 30.74 3.26 5.62
N PHE A 44 31.43 3.90 4.70
CA PHE A 44 31.48 5.35 4.61
C PHE A 44 30.59 5.81 3.46
N VAL A 45 29.85 6.88 3.72
CA VAL A 45 29.04 7.53 2.68
C VAL A 45 29.41 9.02 2.64
N GLU A 46 29.98 9.43 1.50
CA GLU A 46 30.41 10.82 1.24
C GLU A 46 29.21 11.77 1.18
N ASN A 47 29.38 13.00 1.70
CA ASN A 47 28.39 14.10 1.72
C ASN A 47 27.02 13.73 2.31
N THR A 48 26.96 13.51 3.61
CA THR A 48 25.79 12.95 4.30
C THR A 48 25.13 13.90 5.30
N THR A 49 23.82 14.07 5.13
CA THR A 49 22.85 14.16 6.22
C THR A 49 22.47 12.74 6.67
N SER A 50 21.81 12.58 7.81
CA SER A 50 21.43 11.27 8.40
C SER A 50 20.39 10.47 7.60
N GLU A 51 19.91 10.95 6.44
CA GLU A 51 18.69 10.47 5.77
C GLU A 51 18.94 9.74 4.43
N ARG A 52 20.08 9.07 4.24
CA ARG A 52 20.26 8.20 3.05
C ARG A 52 19.67 6.82 3.30
N ASN A 53 18.89 6.33 2.34
CA ASN A 53 18.27 5.00 2.41
C ASN A 53 19.25 3.93 1.89
N LEU A 54 19.52 2.92 2.71
CA LEU A 54 20.34 1.77 2.34
C LEU A 54 19.43 0.58 1.98
N TYR A 55 19.81 -0.19 0.97
CA TYR A 55 19.03 -1.33 0.49
C TYR A 55 19.94 -2.50 0.12
N LEU A 56 19.41 -3.70 0.28
CA LEU A 56 19.98 -4.94 -0.24
C LEU A 56 19.11 -5.40 -1.41
N ALA A 57 19.70 -5.43 -2.61
CA ALA A 57 19.06 -6.00 -3.79
C ALA A 57 19.49 -7.46 -3.98
N PHE A 58 18.52 -8.30 -4.32
CA PHE A 58 18.69 -9.68 -4.72
C PHE A 58 18.43 -9.78 -6.22
N LEU A 59 19.48 -10.05 -6.99
CA LEU A 59 19.44 -10.14 -8.44
C LEU A 59 19.38 -11.59 -8.89
N GLU A 60 18.30 -11.99 -9.56
CA GLU A 60 18.22 -13.33 -10.12
C GLU A 60 19.35 -13.53 -11.14
N GLU A 61 20.09 -14.64 -11.04
CA GLU A 61 21.23 -14.98 -11.90
C GLU A 61 20.87 -14.92 -13.41
N ASN A 62 19.63 -15.27 -13.76
CA ASN A 62 19.14 -15.25 -15.16
C ASN A 62 18.43 -13.96 -15.59
N ASN A 63 18.33 -12.95 -14.72
CA ASN A 63 17.72 -11.64 -14.99
C ASN A 63 16.29 -11.72 -15.55
N ARG A 64 15.50 -12.75 -15.21
CA ARG A 64 14.12 -12.89 -15.69
C ARG A 64 13.14 -12.11 -14.82
N ARG A 65 13.51 -11.86 -13.57
CA ARG A 65 12.69 -11.16 -12.58
C ARG A 65 13.32 -9.84 -12.17
N LYS A 66 12.46 -8.90 -11.76
CA LYS A 66 12.90 -7.64 -11.13
C LYS A 66 13.73 -7.96 -9.87
N PRO A 67 14.72 -7.12 -9.51
CA PRO A 67 15.43 -7.25 -8.25
C PRO A 67 14.47 -7.26 -7.06
N VAL A 68 14.67 -8.18 -6.10
CA VAL A 68 13.98 -8.08 -4.79
C VAL A 68 14.76 -7.09 -3.95
N ILE A 69 14.10 -6.03 -3.50
CA ILE A 69 14.75 -4.94 -2.76
C ILE A 69 14.32 -5.01 -1.31
N VAL A 70 15.31 -5.09 -0.43
CA VAL A 70 15.09 -5.16 1.00
C VAL A 70 15.70 -3.91 1.64
N PRO A 71 14.92 -3.10 2.36
CA PRO A 71 15.46 -1.93 3.04
C PRO A 71 16.40 -2.37 4.17
N LEU A 72 17.51 -1.64 4.30
CA LEU A 72 18.46 -1.73 5.40
C LEU A 72 18.38 -0.43 6.18
N TYR A 73 18.28 -0.53 7.51
CA TYR A 73 18.17 0.62 8.38
C TYR A 73 19.57 1.06 8.84
N PRO A 74 20.11 2.18 8.32
CA PRO A 74 21.43 2.62 8.68
C PRO A 74 21.44 3.18 10.10
N ILE A 75 22.43 2.76 10.88
CA ILE A 75 22.73 3.24 12.22
C ILE A 75 23.91 4.23 12.09
N PRO A 76 23.73 5.53 12.37
CA PRO A 76 24.82 6.49 12.33
C PRO A 76 25.93 6.12 13.33
N ARG A 77 27.17 6.10 12.85
CA ARG A 77 28.36 5.90 13.69
C ARG A 77 28.97 7.24 14.06
N SER A 78 28.32 7.96 14.98
CA SER A 78 28.78 9.26 15.48
C SER A 78 30.15 9.16 16.17
N ASP A 79 30.42 8.02 16.80
CA ASP A 79 31.71 7.64 17.40
C ASP A 79 32.87 7.76 16.40
N VAL A 80 32.64 7.48 15.12
CA VAL A 80 33.68 7.58 14.09
C VAL A 80 34.08 9.03 13.83
N LYS A 81 33.12 9.98 13.90
CA LYS A 81 33.44 11.42 13.78
C LYS A 81 34.11 12.00 15.02
N GLU A 82 33.88 11.42 16.19
CA GLU A 82 34.60 11.80 17.41
C GLU A 82 36.10 11.46 17.31
N ILE A 83 36.42 10.32 16.67
CA ILE A 83 37.80 9.84 16.50
C ILE A 83 38.45 10.47 15.25
N TYR A 84 37.69 10.62 14.16
CA TYR A 84 38.16 11.14 12.87
C TYR A 84 37.24 12.28 12.38
N PRO A 85 37.45 13.53 12.83
CA PRO A 85 36.55 14.66 12.54
C PRO A 85 36.34 14.96 11.05
N ASN A 86 37.31 14.60 10.21
CA ASN A 86 37.31 14.84 8.77
C ASN A 86 36.83 13.62 7.96
N SER A 87 36.43 12.51 8.58
CA SER A 87 35.94 11.34 7.85
C SER A 87 34.54 11.59 7.27
N PRO A 88 34.18 10.91 6.17
CA PRO A 88 32.77 10.78 5.78
C PRO A 88 31.95 10.20 6.95
N THR A 89 30.63 10.39 6.93
CA THR A 89 29.78 9.79 7.97
C THR A 89 29.84 8.27 7.85
N GLY A 90 30.24 7.63 8.95
CA GLY A 90 30.16 6.19 9.08
C GLY A 90 28.72 5.76 9.31
N ILE A 91 28.30 4.71 8.63
CA ILE A 91 27.02 4.04 8.89
C ILE A 91 27.29 2.55 9.13
N ALA A 92 26.61 1.99 10.11
CA ALA A 92 26.53 0.56 10.33
C ALA A 92 25.12 0.08 9.99
N PHE A 93 24.95 -1.21 9.76
CA PHE A 93 23.63 -1.83 9.60
C PHE A 93 23.72 -3.29 10.01
N GLU A 94 22.60 -3.81 10.49
CA GLU A 94 22.42 -5.23 10.77
C GLU A 94 21.00 -5.60 10.35
N LYS A 95 20.86 -6.65 9.55
CA LYS A 95 19.55 -7.18 9.16
C LYS A 95 19.59 -8.69 9.07
N ILE A 96 18.65 -9.33 9.75
CA ILE A 96 18.34 -10.75 9.55
C ILE A 96 17.44 -10.85 8.32
N ILE A 97 17.93 -11.55 7.31
CA ILE A 97 17.19 -11.89 6.10
C ILE A 97 16.57 -13.27 6.29
N SER A 98 15.25 -13.33 6.15
CA SER A 98 14.46 -14.56 6.28
C SER A 98 13.60 -14.79 5.03
N SER A 99 12.79 -15.84 5.05
CA SER A 99 11.81 -16.08 3.97
C SER A 99 10.80 -14.94 3.80
N HIS A 100 10.62 -14.08 4.80
CA HIS A 100 9.70 -12.94 4.74
C HIS A 100 10.25 -11.78 3.90
N ASP A 101 11.58 -11.69 3.76
CA ASP A 101 12.23 -10.70 2.92
C ASP A 101 12.30 -11.15 1.45
N PHE A 102 11.91 -12.39 1.17
CA PHE A 102 11.93 -12.99 -0.17
C PHE A 102 10.53 -13.17 -0.72
N SER A 103 10.20 -12.38 -1.75
CA SER A 103 8.93 -12.44 -2.46
C SER A 103 8.81 -13.56 -3.49
N VAL A 104 9.85 -14.39 -3.66
CA VAL A 104 9.90 -15.32 -4.79
C VAL A 104 9.65 -16.78 -4.38
N LYS A 105 8.60 -17.37 -4.99
CA LYS A 105 8.24 -18.78 -4.82
C LYS A 105 9.12 -19.73 -5.65
N GLU A 106 9.55 -19.28 -6.82
CA GLU A 106 10.22 -20.13 -7.79
C GLU A 106 11.67 -20.40 -7.40
N ALA A 107 12.13 -21.62 -7.66
CA ALA A 107 13.52 -21.99 -7.43
C ALA A 107 14.46 -21.09 -8.26
N GLY A 108 15.39 -20.42 -7.60
CA GLY A 108 16.30 -19.48 -8.27
C GLY A 108 17.50 -19.11 -7.40
N ARG A 109 18.56 -18.65 -8.06
CA ARG A 109 19.75 -18.12 -7.40
C ARG A 109 19.77 -16.60 -7.51
N TYR A 110 20.06 -15.94 -6.40
CA TYR A 110 19.99 -14.51 -6.24
C TYR A 110 21.30 -13.94 -5.73
N HIS A 111 21.91 -13.02 -6.47
CA HIS A 111 23.15 -12.34 -6.09
C HIS A 111 22.87 -11.10 -5.24
N LEU A 112 23.71 -10.86 -4.24
CA LEU A 112 23.54 -9.79 -3.26
C LEU A 112 24.25 -8.50 -3.68
N VAL A 113 23.52 -7.39 -3.69
CA VAL A 113 24.04 -6.05 -4.01
C VAL A 113 23.59 -5.04 -2.97
N LEU A 114 24.53 -4.36 -2.33
CA LEU A 114 24.23 -3.19 -1.50
C LEU A 114 24.02 -1.96 -2.38
N MET A 115 23.03 -1.15 -2.02
CA MET A 115 22.69 0.08 -2.71
C MET A 115 22.45 1.19 -1.71
N ALA A 116 22.97 2.39 -1.99
CA ALA A 116 22.63 3.58 -1.23
C ALA A 116 21.94 4.61 -2.13
N TYR A 117 20.74 5.02 -1.76
CA TYR A 117 19.94 5.97 -2.52
C TYR A 117 19.90 7.34 -1.86
N ASN A 118 20.14 8.39 -2.65
CA ASN A 118 19.91 9.78 -2.28
C ASN A 118 18.92 10.41 -3.29
N PRO A 119 17.72 10.82 -2.85
CA PRO A 119 16.73 11.47 -3.72
C PRO A 119 17.26 12.75 -4.39
N ALA A 120 18.18 13.46 -3.74
CA ALA A 120 18.72 14.72 -4.24
C ALA A 120 19.82 14.57 -5.30
N ASP A 121 20.54 13.45 -5.33
CA ASP A 121 21.75 13.28 -6.14
C ASP A 121 21.66 12.17 -7.20
N SER A 122 20.59 11.36 -7.26
CA SER A 122 20.48 10.19 -8.15
C SER A 122 21.68 9.22 -8.00
N LEU A 123 21.51 8.23 -7.11
CA LEU A 123 22.51 7.26 -6.60
C LEU A 123 23.68 7.84 -5.79
N ALA A 124 23.81 7.36 -4.56
CA ALA A 124 25.05 7.55 -3.78
C ALA A 124 26.12 6.49 -4.13
N GLY A 125 25.70 5.26 -4.47
CA GLY A 125 26.51 4.22 -5.13
C GLY A 125 25.95 2.80 -4.90
N CYS A 126 26.67 1.77 -5.36
CA CYS A 126 26.37 0.37 -5.08
C CYS A 126 27.64 -0.44 -4.76
N ALA A 127 27.49 -1.59 -4.09
CA ALA A 127 28.57 -2.55 -3.83
C ALA A 127 28.08 -3.99 -4.03
N PHE A 128 28.74 -4.72 -4.93
CA PHE A 128 28.48 -6.12 -5.20
C PHE A 128 29.16 -7.00 -4.13
N LEU A 129 28.40 -7.84 -3.44
CA LEU A 129 28.93 -8.55 -2.27
C LEU A 129 29.63 -9.87 -2.59
N ASN A 130 29.59 -10.35 -3.84
CA ASN A 130 30.07 -11.68 -4.25
C ASN A 130 29.48 -12.83 -3.41
N TRP A 131 28.23 -12.65 -2.99
CA TRP A 131 27.42 -13.68 -2.33
C TRP A 131 26.17 -13.93 -3.16
N SER A 132 25.73 -15.18 -3.15
CA SER A 132 24.46 -15.60 -3.74
C SER A 132 23.68 -16.44 -2.76
N VAL A 133 22.35 -16.38 -2.85
CA VAL A 133 21.45 -17.23 -2.09
C VAL A 133 20.57 -18.01 -3.04
N GLU A 134 20.35 -19.28 -2.72
CA GLU A 134 19.40 -20.13 -3.43
C GLU A 134 18.07 -20.07 -2.68
N VAL A 135 16.99 -19.80 -3.41
CA VAL A 135 15.65 -19.61 -2.84
C VAL A 135 14.71 -20.58 -3.52
N ASN A 136 13.82 -21.20 -2.73
CA ASN A 136 12.73 -22.02 -3.22
C ASN A 136 11.54 -21.92 -2.27
N ASN A 137 10.34 -21.73 -2.82
CA ASN A 137 9.10 -21.58 -2.08
C ASN A 137 9.22 -20.51 -0.96
N TYR A 138 9.75 -19.34 -1.30
CA TYR A 138 10.04 -18.22 -0.39
C TYR A 138 11.15 -18.47 0.63
N ARG A 139 11.70 -19.68 0.72
CA ARG A 139 12.72 -20.03 1.71
C ARG A 139 14.12 -19.97 1.13
N ILE A 140 15.06 -19.49 1.93
CA ILE A 140 16.48 -19.59 1.61
C ILE A 140 16.90 -21.04 1.85
N MET A 141 17.44 -21.66 0.81
CA MET A 141 17.89 -23.05 0.80
C MET A 141 19.39 -23.14 1.05
N ASP A 142 20.15 -22.20 0.47
CA ASP A 142 21.61 -22.19 0.54
C ASP A 142 22.19 -20.78 0.37
N ILE A 143 23.41 -20.57 0.86
CA ILE A 143 24.14 -19.29 0.81
C ILE A 143 25.58 -19.59 0.41
N THR A 144 26.03 -19.03 -0.71
CA THR A 144 27.36 -19.33 -1.26
C THR A 144 28.08 -18.08 -1.72
N HIS A 145 29.40 -18.07 -1.50
CA HIS A 145 30.28 -17.06 -2.09
C HIS A 145 30.40 -17.34 -3.60
N ARG A 146 29.96 -16.37 -4.42
CA ARG A 146 29.94 -16.47 -5.88
C ARG A 146 30.01 -15.09 -6.51
N ASP A 147 30.93 -14.92 -7.45
CA ASP A 147 31.03 -13.71 -8.25
C ASP A 147 29.75 -13.48 -9.07
N ILE A 148 29.38 -12.20 -9.21
CA ILE A 148 28.16 -11.81 -9.92
C ILE A 148 28.45 -11.74 -11.42
N PRO A 149 27.71 -12.47 -12.28
CA PRO A 149 27.92 -12.44 -13.72
C PRO A 149 27.85 -11.02 -14.30
N LEU A 150 28.67 -10.72 -15.31
CA LEU A 150 28.72 -9.39 -15.93
C LEU A 150 27.36 -8.96 -16.51
N GLU A 151 26.61 -9.90 -17.07
CA GLU A 151 25.27 -9.65 -17.61
C GLU A 151 24.29 -9.24 -16.50
N THR A 152 24.36 -9.88 -15.33
CA THR A 152 23.56 -9.53 -14.14
C THR A 152 23.95 -8.17 -13.57
N GLN A 153 25.24 -7.83 -13.55
CA GLN A 153 25.70 -6.49 -13.18
C GLN A 153 25.16 -5.43 -14.15
N LYS A 154 25.23 -5.68 -15.45
CA LYS A 154 24.71 -4.78 -16.48
C LYS A 154 23.20 -4.59 -16.36
N TYR A 155 22.45 -5.69 -16.19
CA TYR A 155 21.01 -5.65 -15.93
C TYR A 155 20.69 -4.78 -14.72
N PHE A 156 21.45 -4.93 -13.62
CA PHE A 156 21.27 -4.11 -12.43
C PHE A 156 21.50 -2.63 -12.69
N TYR A 157 22.55 -2.26 -13.43
CA TYR A 157 22.78 -0.86 -13.78
C TYR A 157 21.68 -0.28 -14.67
N GLU A 158 21.21 -1.04 -15.65
CA GLU A 158 20.09 -0.61 -16.51
C GLU A 158 18.78 -0.46 -15.71
N PHE A 159 18.51 -1.40 -14.80
CA PHE A 159 17.39 -1.30 -13.86
C PHE A 159 17.53 -0.07 -12.98
N TYR A 160 18.73 0.14 -12.42
CA TYR A 160 19.06 1.26 -11.56
C TYR A 160 18.83 2.61 -12.23
N GLU A 161 19.34 2.78 -13.45
CA GLU A 161 19.18 4.03 -14.18
C GLU A 161 17.71 4.38 -14.44
N ARG A 162 16.86 3.37 -14.61
CA ARG A 162 15.40 3.56 -14.70
C ARG A 162 14.78 3.98 -13.35
N GLN A 163 15.36 3.57 -12.22
CA GLN A 163 14.89 3.91 -10.86
C GLN A 163 15.54 5.15 -10.24
N ALA A 164 16.48 5.83 -10.90
CA ALA A 164 17.36 6.81 -10.26
C ALA A 164 16.64 7.98 -9.55
N HIS A 165 15.36 8.22 -9.88
CA HIS A 165 14.51 9.25 -9.27
C HIS A 165 13.36 8.69 -8.41
N LYS A 166 13.36 7.39 -8.11
CA LYS A 166 12.26 6.70 -7.43
C LYS A 166 12.73 6.01 -6.15
N GLU A 167 11.76 5.79 -5.26
CA GLU A 167 11.95 4.95 -4.09
C GLU A 167 12.05 3.48 -4.53
N TRP A 168 13.02 2.75 -3.97
CA TRP A 168 13.32 1.36 -4.36
C TRP A 168 12.33 0.34 -3.82
N VAL A 169 11.68 0.72 -2.73
CA VAL A 169 10.61 -0.04 -2.10
C VAL A 169 9.35 0.80 -2.28
N PRO A 170 8.27 0.24 -2.84
CA PRO A 170 7.01 0.94 -2.98
C PRO A 170 6.55 1.55 -1.65
N VAL A 171 5.97 2.75 -1.69
CA VAL A 171 5.53 3.47 -0.49
C VAL A 171 4.57 2.61 0.35
N TRP A 172 3.71 1.83 -0.32
CA TRP A 172 2.74 0.94 0.33
C TRP A 172 3.34 -0.32 0.95
N GLU A 173 4.61 -0.66 0.66
CA GLU A 173 5.33 -1.79 1.26
C GLU A 173 6.11 -1.38 2.52
N LYS A 174 6.38 -0.09 2.71
CA LYS A 174 7.20 0.39 3.83
C LYS A 174 6.44 0.31 5.15
N PHE A 175 7.14 -0.02 6.23
CA PHE A 175 6.63 0.17 7.57
C PHE A 175 6.65 1.65 7.95
N ASP A 176 5.54 2.18 8.47
CA ASP A 176 5.43 3.56 8.92
C ASP A 176 5.34 3.59 10.45
N GLU A 177 6.48 3.76 11.13
CA GLU A 177 6.55 3.73 12.59
C GLU A 177 5.69 4.81 13.25
N GLU A 178 5.70 6.04 12.70
CA GLU A 178 4.96 7.15 13.29
C GLU A 178 3.44 6.90 13.19
N TRP A 179 2.97 6.48 12.01
CA TRP A 179 1.58 6.11 11.80
C TRP A 179 1.19 4.89 12.65
N TYR A 180 2.04 3.86 12.72
CA TYR A 180 1.77 2.63 13.45
C TYR A 180 1.60 2.89 14.94
N MET A 181 2.50 3.67 15.54
CA MET A 181 2.44 4.02 16.96
C MET A 181 1.25 4.92 17.31
N ARG A 182 0.82 5.77 16.37
CA ARG A 182 -0.39 6.58 16.50
C ARG A 182 -1.66 5.73 16.40
N THR A 183 -1.68 4.77 15.48
CA THR A 183 -2.85 3.91 15.21
C THR A 183 -3.04 2.84 16.28
N TYR A 184 -1.95 2.30 16.82
CA TYR A 184 -1.96 1.25 17.83
C TYR A 184 -1.31 1.72 19.14
N PRO A 185 -1.99 2.58 19.94
CA PRO A 185 -1.37 3.25 21.09
C PRO A 185 -0.89 2.29 22.20
N LEU A 186 -1.46 1.09 22.29
CA LEU A 186 -1.06 0.06 23.27
C LEU A 186 0.25 -0.65 22.92
N VAL A 187 0.86 -0.38 21.75
CA VAL A 187 2.10 -1.03 21.32
C VAL A 187 3.24 -0.73 22.29
N LYS A 188 3.35 0.49 22.82
CA LYS A 188 4.41 0.85 23.79
C LYS A 188 4.42 -0.05 25.02
N GLU A 189 3.25 -0.27 25.60
CA GLU A 189 3.09 -1.11 26.79
C GLU A 189 3.38 -2.58 26.47
N ARG A 190 2.93 -3.06 25.31
CA ARG A 190 3.18 -4.44 24.87
C ARG A 190 4.65 -4.69 24.58
N MET A 191 5.34 -3.78 23.90
CA MET A 191 6.78 -3.88 23.64
C MET A 191 7.58 -4.01 24.93
N GLN A 192 7.23 -3.24 25.96
CA GLN A 192 7.85 -3.36 27.29
C GLN A 192 7.62 -4.73 27.93
N MET A 193 6.44 -5.33 27.76
CA MET A 193 6.15 -6.68 28.28
C MET A 193 6.97 -7.77 27.61
N PHE A 194 7.33 -7.59 26.33
CA PHE A 194 8.11 -8.54 25.53
C PHE A 194 9.60 -8.17 25.41
N ASP A 195 10.07 -7.16 26.16
CA ASP A 195 11.46 -6.65 26.11
C ASP A 195 11.93 -6.27 24.69
N MET A 196 11.00 -5.74 23.86
CA MET A 196 11.28 -5.32 22.49
C MET A 196 11.56 -3.82 22.43
N THR A 197 12.60 -3.43 21.68
CA THR A 197 13.00 -2.02 21.52
C THR A 197 12.72 -1.46 20.13
N CYS A 198 12.47 -2.31 19.13
CA CYS A 198 12.17 -1.90 17.75
C CYS A 198 10.67 -2.08 17.44
N VAL A 199 10.00 -1.02 17.01
CA VAL A 199 8.55 -1.05 16.72
C VAL A 199 8.23 -1.92 15.51
N GLU A 200 9.04 -1.84 14.46
CA GLU A 200 8.87 -2.67 13.27
C GLU A 200 9.09 -4.15 13.56
N GLU A 201 10.05 -4.48 14.44
CA GLU A 201 10.24 -5.84 14.93
C GLU A 201 9.01 -6.34 15.69
N PHE A 202 8.45 -5.51 16.59
CA PHE A 202 7.19 -5.81 17.26
C PHE A 202 6.06 -6.07 16.25
N TYR A 203 5.94 -5.24 15.21
CA TYR A 203 4.95 -5.47 14.17
C TYR A 203 5.17 -6.82 13.47
N ARG A 204 6.41 -7.12 13.03
CA ARG A 204 6.72 -8.35 12.31
C ARG A 204 6.41 -9.61 13.12
N GLU A 205 6.77 -9.61 14.40
CA GLU A 205 6.67 -10.80 15.24
C GLU A 205 5.32 -10.95 15.96
N ILE A 206 4.65 -9.83 16.27
CA ILE A 206 3.42 -9.85 17.08
C ILE A 206 2.30 -9.10 16.35
N GLY A 207 2.54 -7.87 15.92
CA GLY A 207 1.51 -6.99 15.35
C GLY A 207 0.79 -7.56 14.13
N SER A 208 1.54 -8.19 13.22
CA SER A 208 1.00 -8.82 12.00
C SER A 208 -0.04 -9.90 12.33
N GLY A 209 0.26 -10.76 13.32
CA GLY A 209 -0.66 -11.79 13.80
C GLY A 209 -1.87 -11.24 14.57
N LEU A 210 -1.81 -10.00 15.06
CA LEU A 210 -2.93 -9.29 15.67
C LEU A 210 -3.84 -8.60 14.64
N GLY A 211 -3.53 -8.72 13.34
CA GLY A 211 -4.25 -8.03 12.28
C GLY A 211 -3.92 -6.53 12.20
N HIS A 212 -2.76 -6.11 12.74
CA HIS A 212 -2.33 -4.73 12.55
C HIS A 212 -1.88 -4.51 11.10
N SER A 213 -2.22 -3.35 10.55
CA SER A 213 -1.61 -2.84 9.32
C SER A 213 -0.23 -2.24 9.62
N PRO A 214 0.75 -2.32 8.70
CA PRO A 214 2.07 -1.72 8.87
C PRO A 214 2.15 -0.23 8.55
N ASN A 215 1.19 0.27 7.76
CA ASN A 215 1.20 1.61 7.19
C ASN A 215 -0.24 2.01 6.76
N PRO A 216 -0.50 3.30 6.42
CA PRO A 216 -1.83 3.75 6.01
C PRO A 216 -2.32 3.22 4.65
N TYR A 217 -1.45 2.58 3.87
CA TYR A 217 -1.69 2.15 2.48
C TYR A 217 -2.11 0.68 2.36
N PHE A 218 -2.17 -0.05 3.48
CA PHE A 218 -2.68 -1.41 3.51
C PHE A 218 -3.64 -1.59 4.67
N ASP A 219 -4.77 -2.26 4.45
CA ASP A 219 -5.77 -2.54 5.47
C ASP A 219 -5.87 -4.06 5.72
N GLU A 220 -5.16 -4.54 6.73
CA GLU A 220 -5.05 -5.98 7.03
C GLU A 220 -6.41 -6.60 7.37
N VAL A 221 -7.21 -5.91 8.18
CA VAL A 221 -8.53 -6.40 8.62
C VAL A 221 -9.49 -6.46 7.44
N TRP A 222 -9.53 -5.41 6.61
CA TRP A 222 -10.37 -5.41 5.42
C TRP A 222 -9.89 -6.43 4.38
N TYR A 223 -8.59 -6.53 4.15
CA TYR A 223 -8.02 -7.46 3.17
C TYR A 223 -8.34 -8.91 3.51
N ALA A 224 -8.27 -9.28 4.79
CA ALA A 224 -8.66 -10.61 5.28
C ALA A 224 -10.13 -10.94 4.99
N LYS A 225 -11.03 -9.95 5.14
CA LYS A 225 -12.47 -10.12 4.82
C LYS A 225 -12.71 -10.20 3.32
N LYS A 226 -12.00 -9.40 2.52
CA LYS A 226 -12.16 -9.31 1.07
C LYS A 226 -11.66 -10.57 0.36
N TYR A 227 -10.55 -11.15 0.84
CA TYR A 227 -9.86 -12.29 0.24
C TYR A 227 -9.77 -13.47 1.24
N PRO A 228 -10.90 -14.09 1.63
CA PRO A 228 -10.94 -15.11 2.68
C PRO A 228 -10.18 -16.40 2.31
N ASP A 229 -10.08 -16.71 1.01
CA ASP A 229 -9.29 -17.82 0.47
C ASP A 229 -7.78 -17.60 0.66
N ILE A 230 -7.32 -16.35 0.61
CA ILE A 230 -5.95 -15.98 0.93
C ILE A 230 -5.70 -16.07 2.42
N TYR A 231 -6.64 -15.60 3.24
CA TYR A 231 -6.51 -15.69 4.69
C TYR A 231 -6.52 -17.14 5.19
N LYS A 232 -7.19 -18.05 4.46
CA LYS A 232 -7.05 -19.48 4.71
C LYS A 232 -5.59 -19.96 4.56
N LYS A 233 -4.88 -19.49 3.53
CA LYS A 233 -3.44 -19.78 3.34
C LYS A 233 -2.58 -19.17 4.44
N VAL A 234 -2.94 -17.99 4.95
CA VAL A 234 -2.28 -17.37 6.12
C VAL A 234 -2.43 -18.26 7.35
N LEU A 235 -3.64 -18.75 7.63
CA LEU A 235 -3.92 -19.67 8.75
C LEU A 235 -3.23 -21.03 8.59
N GLU A 236 -3.08 -21.50 7.35
CA GLU A 236 -2.35 -22.73 7.01
C GLU A 236 -0.81 -22.56 7.06
N SER A 237 -0.31 -21.39 7.50
CA SER A 237 1.10 -21.02 7.68
C SER A 237 1.93 -20.88 6.39
N ASP A 238 1.29 -20.71 5.23
CA ASP A 238 2.01 -20.35 4.01
C ASP A 238 2.48 -18.88 4.03
N TYR A 239 1.82 -18.02 4.82
CA TYR A 239 2.10 -16.58 4.93
C TYR A 239 1.83 -16.07 6.36
N LYS A 240 2.63 -15.12 6.87
CA LYS A 240 2.45 -14.52 8.22
C LYS A 240 1.22 -13.59 8.32
N SER A 241 0.88 -12.90 7.23
CA SER A 241 -0.26 -11.97 7.18
C SER A 241 -0.74 -11.72 5.75
N GLY A 242 -1.89 -11.07 5.60
CA GLY A 242 -2.41 -10.61 4.32
C GLY A 242 -1.49 -9.58 3.68
N PHE A 243 -0.88 -8.68 4.46
CA PHE A 243 0.12 -7.73 3.99
C PHE A 243 1.30 -8.42 3.33
N ILE A 244 1.86 -9.44 3.98
CA ILE A 244 2.95 -10.22 3.39
C ILE A 244 2.49 -10.85 2.08
N TYR A 245 1.32 -11.50 2.05
CA TYR A 245 0.79 -12.03 0.79
C TYR A 245 0.68 -10.95 -0.29
N TYR A 246 0.20 -9.76 0.05
CA TYR A 246 0.08 -8.65 -0.89
C TYR A 246 1.43 -8.26 -1.49
N CYS A 247 2.45 -8.06 -0.66
CA CYS A 247 3.81 -7.74 -1.09
C CYS A 247 4.44 -8.84 -1.94
N LEU A 248 4.16 -10.11 -1.67
CA LEU A 248 4.75 -11.21 -2.45
C LEU A 248 3.99 -11.54 -3.73
N LYS A 249 2.67 -11.34 -3.76
CA LYS A 249 1.79 -11.80 -4.84
C LYS A 249 0.56 -10.96 -5.10
N GLY A 250 -0.12 -10.51 -4.04
CA GLY A 250 -1.43 -9.88 -4.20
C GLY A 250 -1.40 -8.67 -5.12
N TYR A 251 -0.31 -7.89 -5.12
CA TYR A 251 -0.17 -6.75 -6.02
C TYR A 251 -0.11 -7.15 -7.51
N GLU A 252 0.44 -8.32 -7.85
CA GLU A 252 0.51 -8.88 -9.22
C GLU A 252 -0.80 -9.55 -9.64
N GLU A 253 -1.57 -10.05 -8.67
CA GLU A 253 -2.88 -10.69 -8.86
C GLU A 253 -4.04 -9.66 -8.90
N ASN A 254 -3.73 -8.38 -9.09
CA ASN A 254 -4.66 -7.25 -9.05
C ASN A 254 -5.48 -7.14 -7.76
N HIS A 255 -4.96 -7.65 -6.64
CA HIS A 255 -5.65 -7.45 -5.37
C HIS A 255 -5.62 -5.97 -5.00
N SER A 256 -6.70 -5.52 -4.39
CA SER A 256 -6.82 -4.18 -3.84
C SER A 256 -6.31 -4.23 -2.39
N PRO A 257 -5.46 -3.30 -1.94
CA PRO A 257 -4.90 -3.34 -0.58
C PRO A 257 -5.73 -2.57 0.46
N THR A 258 -6.69 -1.75 0.00
CA THR A 258 -7.54 -0.93 0.88
C THR A 258 -8.97 -0.87 0.33
N PRO A 259 -9.98 -0.59 1.17
CA PRO A 259 -11.36 -0.38 0.71
C PRO A 259 -11.56 0.86 -0.18
N LEU A 260 -10.59 1.78 -0.24
CA LEU A 260 -10.70 3.06 -0.97
C LEU A 260 -9.90 3.08 -2.27
N PHE A 261 -9.41 1.94 -2.72
CA PHE A 261 -8.74 1.81 -4.01
C PHE A 261 -9.10 0.46 -4.60
N TYR A 262 -9.60 0.44 -5.85
CA TYR A 262 -9.85 -0.80 -6.59
C TYR A 262 -8.96 -0.87 -7.82
N GLU A 263 -8.06 -1.85 -7.84
CA GLU A 263 -7.08 -2.05 -8.93
C GLU A 263 -7.77 -2.22 -10.28
N ASP A 264 -8.73 -3.14 -10.39
CA ASP A 264 -9.45 -3.38 -11.64
C ASP A 264 -10.22 -2.15 -12.12
N TYR A 265 -10.83 -1.39 -11.20
CA TYR A 265 -11.51 -0.14 -11.54
C TYR A 265 -10.53 0.91 -12.03
N TYR A 266 -9.41 1.09 -11.32
CA TYR A 266 -8.41 2.08 -11.64
C TYR A 266 -7.79 1.81 -13.02
N LEU A 267 -7.42 0.57 -13.33
CA LEU A 267 -6.88 0.21 -14.65
C LEU A 267 -7.93 0.32 -15.76
N ALA A 268 -9.19 -0.03 -15.49
CA ALA A 268 -10.26 0.08 -16.47
C ALA A 268 -10.59 1.53 -16.84
N GLU A 269 -10.52 2.46 -15.89
CA GLU A 269 -10.75 3.89 -16.14
C GLU A 269 -9.52 4.59 -16.74
N ASN A 270 -8.33 4.01 -16.56
CA ASN A 270 -7.06 4.55 -17.02
C ASN A 270 -6.43 3.61 -18.05
N THR A 271 -7.10 3.45 -19.19
CA THR A 271 -6.68 2.53 -20.25
C THR A 271 -5.32 2.85 -20.86
N ASP A 272 -4.77 4.04 -20.59
CA ASP A 272 -3.40 4.44 -20.92
C ASP A 272 -2.35 3.72 -20.05
N LEU A 273 -2.72 3.21 -18.88
CA LEU A 273 -1.85 2.47 -17.97
C LEU A 273 -1.79 0.99 -18.35
N THR A 274 -1.21 0.71 -19.51
CA THR A 274 -0.92 -0.68 -19.91
C THR A 274 0.16 -1.29 -19.01
N LYS A 275 0.25 -2.63 -19.01
CA LYS A 275 1.31 -3.36 -18.31
C LYS A 275 2.70 -2.85 -18.71
N ASP A 276 2.93 -2.62 -20.00
CA ASP A 276 4.20 -2.07 -20.50
C ASP A 276 4.47 -0.66 -19.99
N VAL A 277 3.44 0.20 -19.87
CA VAL A 277 3.59 1.56 -19.32
C VAL A 277 3.99 1.49 -17.85
N LEU A 278 3.32 0.66 -17.06
CA LEU A 278 3.66 0.47 -15.64
C LEU A 278 5.08 -0.11 -15.50
N GLU A 279 5.44 -1.13 -16.27
CA GLU A 279 6.77 -1.73 -16.25
C GLU A 279 7.88 -0.77 -16.69
N ASN A 280 7.67 0.02 -17.73
CA ASN A 280 8.61 1.05 -18.19
C ASN A 280 8.74 2.19 -17.19
N ALA A 281 7.65 2.55 -16.52
CA ALA A 281 7.65 3.45 -15.40
C ALA A 281 8.17 2.77 -14.12
N ALA A 282 8.53 1.49 -14.16
CA ALA A 282 8.98 0.71 -13.01
C ALA A 282 8.02 0.69 -11.82
N LEU A 283 6.74 0.78 -12.11
CA LEU A 283 5.68 0.64 -11.12
C LEU A 283 5.32 -0.85 -10.99
N SER A 284 4.92 -1.22 -9.79
CA SER A 284 4.53 -2.57 -9.43
C SER A 284 3.12 -2.88 -9.94
N ASN A 285 2.22 -1.90 -9.82
CA ASN A 285 0.81 -1.99 -10.23
C ASN A 285 0.17 -0.59 -10.36
N GLY A 286 -1.13 -0.56 -10.64
CA GLY A 286 -1.95 0.64 -10.68
C GLY A 286 -2.04 1.34 -9.32
N TYR A 287 -2.03 0.60 -8.21
CA TYR A 287 -2.02 1.21 -6.87
C TYR A 287 -0.79 2.09 -6.62
N GLU A 288 0.39 1.60 -6.99
CA GLU A 288 1.61 2.38 -6.89
C GLU A 288 1.58 3.61 -7.78
N HIS A 289 1.07 3.47 -9.03
CA HIS A 289 0.86 4.61 -9.91
C HIS A 289 -0.05 5.65 -9.24
N PHE A 290 -1.15 5.22 -8.65
CA PHE A 290 -2.11 6.11 -8.02
C PHE A 290 -1.51 6.90 -6.85
N ILE A 291 -0.82 6.22 -5.94
CA ILE A 291 -0.17 6.89 -4.79
C ILE A 291 0.89 7.90 -5.24
N LEU A 292 1.68 7.57 -6.26
CA LEU A 292 2.79 8.42 -6.70
C LEU A 292 2.37 9.56 -7.62
N TYR A 293 1.37 9.32 -8.48
CA TYR A 293 0.98 10.23 -9.57
C TYR A 293 -0.52 10.42 -9.65
N GLY A 294 -1.29 9.33 -9.70
CA GLY A 294 -2.71 9.35 -10.07
C GLY A 294 -3.56 10.26 -9.17
N ASP A 295 -3.30 10.29 -7.87
CA ASP A 295 -4.03 11.17 -6.95
C ASP A 295 -3.84 12.66 -7.28
N ARG A 296 -2.61 13.09 -7.61
CA ARG A 296 -2.32 14.47 -8.03
C ARG A 296 -2.82 14.77 -9.45
N GLU A 297 -2.88 13.75 -10.28
CA GLU A 297 -3.47 13.84 -11.63
C GLU A 297 -5.02 13.83 -11.60
N ASN A 298 -5.63 13.72 -10.40
CA ASN A 298 -7.08 13.58 -10.22
C ASN A 298 -7.66 12.34 -10.91
N ARG A 299 -6.87 11.26 -11.04
CA ARG A 299 -7.34 9.96 -11.50
C ARG A 299 -8.15 9.30 -10.39
N ARG A 300 -9.31 8.74 -10.74
CA ARG A 300 -10.23 8.15 -9.76
C ARG A 300 -9.85 6.71 -9.45
N CYS A 301 -9.53 6.43 -8.20
CA CYS A 301 -9.22 5.08 -7.72
C CYS A 301 -10.41 4.26 -7.22
N HIS A 302 -11.53 4.93 -6.91
CA HIS A 302 -12.71 4.28 -6.35
C HIS A 302 -13.94 5.17 -6.58
N TYR A 303 -15.14 4.58 -6.60
CA TYR A 303 -16.39 5.33 -6.85
C TYR A 303 -16.71 6.35 -5.76
N LEU A 304 -16.38 6.02 -4.52
CA LEU A 304 -16.59 6.86 -3.34
C LEU A 304 -15.37 7.71 -2.96
N TYR A 305 -14.36 7.79 -3.84
CA TYR A 305 -13.19 8.63 -3.63
C TYR A 305 -12.94 9.50 -4.87
N ASP A 306 -12.80 10.80 -4.68
CA ASP A 306 -12.48 11.75 -5.74
C ASP A 306 -11.47 12.78 -5.22
N SER A 307 -10.24 12.76 -5.76
CA SER A 307 -9.13 13.59 -5.29
C SER A 307 -9.46 15.09 -5.29
N ARG A 308 -10.16 15.56 -6.33
CA ARG A 308 -10.55 16.96 -6.49
C ARG A 308 -11.54 17.42 -5.42
N SER A 309 -12.60 16.64 -5.23
CA SER A 309 -13.60 16.89 -4.20
C SER A 309 -12.97 16.86 -2.81
N LEU A 310 -12.13 15.85 -2.56
CA LEU A 310 -11.47 15.65 -1.27
C LEU A 310 -10.47 16.77 -0.95
N GLU A 311 -9.65 17.20 -1.91
CA GLU A 311 -8.75 18.34 -1.72
C GLU A 311 -9.50 19.58 -1.24
N LYS A 312 -10.62 19.91 -1.89
CA LYS A 312 -11.48 21.04 -1.47
C LYS A 312 -12.03 20.85 -0.07
N ASN A 313 -12.45 19.63 0.29
CA ASN A 313 -12.97 19.34 1.63
C ASN A 313 -11.88 19.40 2.71
N LEU A 314 -10.66 18.95 2.41
CA LEU A 314 -9.51 19.08 3.31
C LEU A 314 -9.13 20.55 3.53
N GLN A 315 -9.10 21.35 2.46
CA GLN A 315 -8.82 22.79 2.54
C GLN A 315 -9.88 23.55 3.37
N LYS A 316 -11.16 23.20 3.23
CA LYS A 316 -12.24 23.77 4.07
C LYS A 316 -12.05 23.49 5.56
N GLN A 317 -11.40 22.38 5.90
CA GLN A 317 -11.06 22.00 7.28
C GLN A 317 -9.65 22.47 7.68
N GLU A 318 -9.01 23.33 6.86
CA GLU A 318 -7.66 23.86 7.08
C GLU A 318 -6.60 22.75 7.27
N ILE A 319 -6.81 21.59 6.64
CA ILE A 319 -5.87 20.47 6.69
C ILE A 319 -4.84 20.63 5.57
N PRO A 320 -3.55 20.77 5.89
CA PRO A 320 -2.52 20.88 4.88
C PRO A 320 -2.37 19.56 4.12
N LEU A 321 -2.22 19.64 2.80
CA LEU A 321 -1.96 18.47 1.97
C LEU A 321 -0.53 17.98 2.17
N SER A 322 -0.38 16.66 2.27
CA SER A 322 0.90 16.01 2.12
C SER A 322 1.47 16.26 0.72
N GLU A 323 2.78 16.15 0.57
CA GLU A 323 3.42 16.23 -0.75
C GLU A 323 2.83 15.23 -1.73
N ARG A 324 2.36 14.06 -1.27
CA ARG A 324 1.77 12.98 -2.08
C ARG A 324 0.29 13.19 -2.44
N GLY A 325 -0.32 14.30 -2.03
CA GLY A 325 -1.68 14.66 -2.43
C GLY A 325 -2.77 14.32 -1.39
N PRO A 326 -4.04 14.53 -1.74
CA PRO A 326 -5.19 14.38 -0.84
C PRO A 326 -5.40 12.95 -0.33
N TYR A 327 -5.10 11.90 -1.09
CA TYR A 327 -5.31 10.50 -0.69
C TYR A 327 -4.43 10.15 0.49
N THR A 328 -3.12 10.40 0.35
CA THR A 328 -2.15 10.17 1.43
C THR A 328 -2.49 11.01 2.65
N THR A 329 -2.88 12.26 2.45
CA THR A 329 -3.31 13.16 3.53
C THR A 329 -4.47 12.53 4.29
N TYR A 330 -5.53 12.14 3.59
CA TYR A 330 -6.74 11.55 4.16
C TYR A 330 -6.44 10.25 4.89
N ARG A 331 -5.71 9.31 4.28
CA ARG A 331 -5.36 8.02 4.90
C ARG A 331 -4.51 8.17 6.18
N ALA A 332 -3.74 9.24 6.31
CA ALA A 332 -2.92 9.50 7.49
C ALA A 332 -3.67 10.19 8.64
N LEU A 333 -4.88 10.71 8.40
CA LEU A 333 -5.65 11.44 9.41
C LEU A 333 -6.16 10.52 10.53
N PRO A 334 -6.23 11.04 11.77
CA PRO A 334 -6.92 10.36 12.85
C PRO A 334 -8.41 10.23 12.54
N VAL A 335 -9.02 9.14 13.00
CA VAL A 335 -10.42 8.76 12.75
C VAL A 335 -11.40 9.88 13.10
N GLU A 336 -11.13 10.64 14.15
CA GLU A 336 -11.98 11.74 14.62
C GLU A 336 -12.11 12.85 13.58
N LYS A 337 -11.05 13.11 12.79
CA LYS A 337 -11.12 14.07 11.68
C LYS A 337 -11.82 13.47 10.46
N LEU A 338 -11.60 12.18 10.19
CA LEU A 338 -12.16 11.48 9.02
C LEU A 338 -13.70 11.50 9.00
N ARG A 339 -14.35 11.46 10.17
CA ARG A 339 -15.82 11.48 10.29
C ARG A 339 -16.49 12.71 9.67
N HIS A 340 -15.75 13.82 9.56
CA HIS A 340 -16.27 15.09 9.06
C HIS A 340 -15.76 15.46 7.66
N ILE A 341 -15.07 14.54 6.98
CA ILE A 341 -14.48 14.80 5.66
C ILE A 341 -15.14 13.91 4.62
N ARG A 342 -15.80 14.54 3.65
CA ARG A 342 -16.38 13.87 2.50
C ARG A 342 -15.28 13.43 1.51
N PRO A 343 -15.15 12.12 1.23
CA PRO A 343 -14.15 11.60 0.30
C PRO A 343 -14.52 11.83 -1.18
N SER A 344 -15.80 12.07 -1.47
CA SER A 344 -16.31 12.42 -2.80
C SER A 344 -17.70 13.07 -2.68
N VAL A 345 -18.27 13.51 -3.80
CA VAL A 345 -19.68 13.95 -3.87
C VAL A 345 -20.69 12.81 -3.63
N TYR A 346 -20.25 11.56 -3.77
CA TYR A 346 -21.11 10.37 -3.75
C TYR A 346 -21.23 9.72 -2.36
N PHE A 347 -20.72 10.36 -1.31
CA PHE A 347 -20.91 9.88 0.06
C PHE A 347 -21.06 11.05 1.02
N ASP A 348 -22.03 10.97 1.92
CA ASP A 348 -22.28 11.96 2.96
C ASP A 348 -22.11 11.34 4.35
N PRO A 349 -20.93 11.43 5.00
CA PRO A 349 -20.73 10.82 6.30
C PRO A 349 -21.64 11.43 7.37
N GLU A 350 -21.88 12.74 7.32
CA GLU A 350 -22.70 13.44 8.33
C GLU A 350 -24.18 13.11 8.19
N TRP A 351 -24.70 13.10 6.95
CA TRP A 351 -26.06 12.65 6.71
C TRP A 351 -26.21 11.17 7.05
N TYR A 352 -25.25 10.32 6.69
CA TYR A 352 -25.31 8.88 6.93
C TYR A 352 -25.41 8.55 8.42
N GLU A 353 -24.53 9.12 9.27
CA GLU A 353 -24.60 8.92 10.73
C GLU A 353 -25.88 9.50 11.35
N LYS A 354 -26.41 10.58 10.78
CA LYS A 354 -27.66 11.18 11.24
C LYS A 354 -28.88 10.33 10.85
N HIS A 355 -28.85 9.75 9.65
CA HIS A 355 -29.96 8.98 9.09
C HIS A 355 -30.04 7.56 9.67
N TYR A 356 -28.89 6.97 10.01
CA TYR A 356 -28.79 5.63 10.59
C TYR A 356 -28.23 5.67 12.02
N PRO A 357 -29.07 5.88 13.05
CA PRO A 357 -28.62 5.95 14.45
C PRO A 357 -27.85 4.71 14.93
N GLU A 358 -28.20 3.53 14.43
CA GLU A 358 -27.51 2.27 14.73
C GLU A 358 -26.06 2.27 14.24
N VAL A 359 -25.76 2.95 13.13
CA VAL A 359 -24.40 3.14 12.63
C VAL A 359 -23.61 4.03 13.58
N LYS A 360 -24.22 5.13 14.03
CA LYS A 360 -23.62 6.04 15.00
C LYS A 360 -23.26 5.31 16.30
N GLU A 361 -24.13 4.42 16.77
CA GLU A 361 -23.87 3.57 17.94
C GLU A 361 -22.73 2.56 17.67
N ALA A 362 -22.72 1.89 16.51
CA ALA A 362 -21.65 0.97 16.13
C ALA A 362 -20.29 1.67 16.07
N ILE A 363 -20.25 2.91 15.58
CA ILE A 363 -19.07 3.76 15.53
C ILE A 363 -18.62 4.21 16.93
N ALA A 364 -19.57 4.50 17.83
CA ALA A 364 -19.28 4.83 19.22
C ALA A 364 -18.69 3.63 19.99
N HIS A 365 -19.16 2.42 19.69
CA HIS A 365 -18.65 1.17 20.25
C HIS A 365 -17.41 0.62 19.53
N LYS A 366 -16.84 1.36 18.59
CA LYS A 366 -15.63 0.96 17.84
C LYS A 366 -15.78 -0.34 17.05
N HIS A 367 -17.01 -0.69 16.64
CA HIS A 367 -17.23 -1.74 15.64
C HIS A 367 -16.81 -1.28 14.23
N TYR A 368 -16.92 0.03 13.99
CA TYR A 368 -16.41 0.71 12.81
C TYR A 368 -15.76 2.03 13.24
N ASP A 369 -14.75 2.48 12.49
CA ASP A 369 -14.08 3.75 12.76
C ASP A 369 -14.86 4.94 12.19
N THR A 370 -15.43 4.76 11.00
CA THR A 370 -16.11 5.82 10.23
C THR A 370 -17.38 5.33 9.55
N ALA A 371 -18.28 6.27 9.22
CA ALA A 371 -19.47 6.01 8.40
C ALA A 371 -19.14 5.38 7.04
N LEU A 372 -18.07 5.86 6.40
CA LEU A 372 -17.61 5.33 5.12
C LEU A 372 -17.17 3.87 5.24
N GLN A 373 -16.44 3.53 6.31
CA GLN A 373 -16.06 2.15 6.57
C GLN A 373 -17.29 1.27 6.79
N HIS A 374 -18.26 1.72 7.61
CA HIS A 374 -19.52 0.99 7.78
C HIS A 374 -20.21 0.74 6.43
N TYR A 375 -20.35 1.76 5.60
CA TYR A 375 -21.00 1.62 4.29
C TYR A 375 -20.29 0.61 3.37
N LEU A 376 -18.96 0.65 3.35
CA LEU A 376 -18.14 -0.25 2.53
C LEU A 376 -18.08 -1.70 3.05
N GLU A 377 -18.26 -1.92 4.36
CA GLU A 377 -17.97 -3.21 5.01
C GLU A 377 -19.16 -3.91 5.69
N ASN A 378 -20.32 -3.27 5.83
CA ASN A 378 -21.48 -3.91 6.46
C ASN A 378 -21.93 -5.19 5.72
N SER A 379 -22.61 -6.08 6.45
CA SER A 379 -23.12 -7.36 5.91
C SER A 379 -24.43 -7.22 5.13
N GLU A 380 -25.11 -6.08 5.22
CA GLU A 380 -26.47 -5.86 4.72
C GLU A 380 -26.54 -4.64 3.78
N PRO A 381 -25.75 -4.61 2.68
CA PRO A 381 -25.50 -3.38 1.92
C PRO A 381 -26.70 -2.83 1.14
N MET A 382 -27.78 -3.61 1.02
CA MET A 382 -29.04 -3.19 0.37
C MET A 382 -29.97 -2.40 1.31
N HIS A 383 -29.61 -2.23 2.58
CA HIS A 383 -30.41 -1.47 3.56
C HIS A 383 -29.93 -0.02 3.74
N TYR A 384 -28.82 0.35 3.09
CA TYR A 384 -28.13 1.60 3.36
C TYR A 384 -28.00 2.43 2.09
N SER A 385 -28.55 3.64 2.13
CA SER A 385 -28.26 4.72 1.19
C SER A 385 -27.04 5.50 1.65
N PRO A 386 -26.14 5.91 0.76
CA PRO A 386 -24.90 6.63 1.13
C PRO A 386 -25.08 8.15 1.30
N LEU A 387 -26.18 8.70 0.80
CA LEU A 387 -26.52 10.12 0.83
C LEU A 387 -28.03 10.32 0.59
N GLU A 388 -28.54 11.51 0.92
CA GLU A 388 -29.98 11.85 0.88
C GLU A 388 -30.66 11.63 -0.49
N TRP A 389 -29.92 11.86 -1.56
CA TRP A 389 -30.43 11.89 -2.94
C TRP A 389 -30.23 10.57 -3.69
N PHE A 390 -30.07 9.47 -2.95
CA PHE A 390 -30.15 8.12 -3.47
C PHE A 390 -30.92 7.25 -2.50
N ASP A 391 -31.85 6.44 -3.00
CA ASP A 391 -32.65 5.52 -2.20
C ASP A 391 -32.46 4.10 -2.73
N GLU A 392 -31.76 3.28 -1.96
CA GLU A 392 -31.43 1.90 -2.32
C GLU A 392 -32.68 1.04 -2.54
N GLY A 393 -33.70 1.17 -1.68
CA GLY A 393 -34.95 0.42 -1.80
C GLY A 393 -35.76 0.82 -3.04
N PHE A 394 -35.91 2.12 -3.26
CA PHE A 394 -36.53 2.68 -4.46
C PHE A 394 -35.80 2.22 -5.72
N TYR A 395 -34.47 2.30 -5.73
CA TYR A 395 -33.65 1.98 -6.90
C TYR A 395 -33.79 0.51 -7.28
N LEU A 396 -33.72 -0.41 -6.31
CA LEU A 396 -33.91 -1.85 -6.57
C LEU A 396 -35.32 -2.19 -7.04
N GLN A 397 -36.34 -1.51 -6.51
CA GLN A 397 -37.73 -1.71 -6.93
C GLN A 397 -37.96 -1.33 -8.40
N HIS A 398 -37.32 -0.25 -8.86
CA HIS A 398 -37.48 0.25 -10.24
C HIS A 398 -36.51 -0.37 -11.24
N ASN A 399 -35.48 -1.07 -10.76
CA ASN A 399 -34.44 -1.70 -11.57
C ASN A 399 -34.27 -3.19 -11.22
N PRO A 400 -35.32 -4.02 -11.37
CA PRO A 400 -35.27 -5.43 -11.00
C PRO A 400 -34.27 -6.24 -11.82
N ASP A 401 -33.81 -5.72 -12.97
CA ASP A 401 -32.80 -6.32 -13.84
C ASP A 401 -31.45 -6.51 -13.13
N ILE A 402 -31.13 -5.68 -12.12
CA ILE A 402 -29.82 -5.71 -11.47
C ILE A 402 -29.73 -6.67 -10.29
N VAL A 403 -30.87 -7.11 -9.74
CA VAL A 403 -30.95 -7.92 -8.51
C VAL A 403 -30.16 -9.23 -8.65
N THR A 404 -30.18 -9.84 -9.84
CA THR A 404 -29.41 -11.07 -10.11
C THR A 404 -27.90 -10.86 -9.94
N PHE A 405 -27.37 -9.70 -10.37
CA PHE A 405 -25.95 -9.39 -10.24
C PHE A 405 -25.54 -9.13 -8.79
N ILE A 406 -26.46 -8.62 -7.96
CA ILE A 406 -26.25 -8.47 -6.52
C ILE A 406 -26.17 -9.86 -5.86
N HIS A 407 -27.14 -10.72 -6.14
CA HIS A 407 -27.16 -12.08 -5.58
C HIS A 407 -25.97 -12.94 -6.04
N SER A 408 -25.45 -12.72 -7.24
CA SER A 408 -24.24 -13.40 -7.72
C SER A 408 -22.94 -12.76 -7.20
N GLY A 409 -23.02 -11.66 -6.44
CA GLY A 409 -21.86 -10.95 -5.90
C GLY A 409 -21.04 -10.17 -6.94
N VAL A 410 -21.59 -9.94 -8.14
CA VAL A 410 -20.93 -9.15 -9.20
C VAL A 410 -20.92 -7.66 -8.86
N ILE A 411 -21.96 -7.21 -8.16
CA ILE A 411 -22.09 -5.88 -7.58
C ILE A 411 -22.57 -6.02 -6.13
N ARG A 412 -22.14 -5.10 -5.26
CA ARG A 412 -22.45 -5.12 -3.83
C ARG A 412 -23.89 -4.71 -3.53
N ASN A 413 -24.38 -3.69 -4.23
CA ASN A 413 -25.70 -3.11 -4.03
C ASN A 413 -26.15 -2.28 -5.25
N GLY A 414 -27.37 -1.76 -5.22
CA GLY A 414 -27.93 -0.89 -6.25
C GLY A 414 -27.13 0.38 -6.44
N TYR A 415 -26.59 0.96 -5.38
CA TYR A 415 -25.73 2.15 -5.50
C TYR A 415 -24.45 1.90 -6.31
N GLU A 416 -23.79 0.76 -6.12
CA GLU A 416 -22.61 0.42 -6.94
C GLU A 416 -22.98 0.36 -8.42
N HIS A 417 -24.10 -0.30 -8.76
CA HIS A 417 -24.61 -0.32 -10.13
C HIS A 417 -24.88 1.10 -10.64
N PHE A 418 -25.53 1.93 -9.82
CA PHE A 418 -25.86 3.30 -10.19
C PHE A 418 -24.61 4.13 -10.52
N LEU A 419 -23.57 4.08 -9.68
CA LEU A 419 -22.32 4.83 -9.93
C LEU A 419 -21.52 4.30 -11.12
N ARG A 420 -21.61 3.01 -11.43
CA ARG A 420 -20.89 2.39 -12.55
C ARG A 420 -21.58 2.64 -13.89
N TRP A 421 -22.91 2.51 -13.91
CA TRP A 421 -23.71 2.53 -15.13
C TRP A 421 -24.97 3.38 -15.00
N GLY A 422 -25.72 3.25 -13.91
CA GLY A 422 -27.05 3.85 -13.80
C GLY A 422 -27.10 5.36 -13.99
N ALA A 423 -26.12 6.12 -13.50
CA ALA A 423 -26.05 7.56 -13.72
C ALA A 423 -25.85 7.92 -15.20
N LYS A 424 -25.02 7.16 -15.93
CA LYS A 424 -24.82 7.33 -17.39
C LYS A 424 -26.06 6.91 -18.19
N GLU A 425 -26.80 5.92 -17.70
CA GLU A 425 -28.08 5.47 -18.24
C GLU A 425 -29.26 6.40 -17.86
N LEU A 426 -28.99 7.49 -17.12
CA LEU A 426 -30.00 8.42 -16.62
C LEU A 426 -31.10 7.72 -15.78
N ARG A 427 -30.75 6.63 -15.08
CA ARG A 427 -31.68 5.96 -14.16
C ARG A 427 -31.98 6.86 -12.96
N GLN A 428 -33.20 6.77 -12.45
CA GLN A 428 -33.66 7.61 -11.35
C GLN A 428 -33.10 7.11 -10.00
N PRO A 429 -32.27 7.88 -9.27
CA PRO A 429 -31.64 7.41 -8.03
C PRO A 429 -32.59 7.38 -6.81
N CYS A 430 -33.59 8.25 -6.79
CA CYS A 430 -34.66 8.26 -5.78
C CYS A 430 -35.90 8.98 -6.35
N GLU A 431 -37.03 8.91 -5.63
CA GLU A 431 -38.31 9.49 -6.08
C GLU A 431 -38.21 10.99 -6.44
N SER A 432 -37.39 11.76 -5.71
CA SER A 432 -37.31 13.21 -5.86
C SER A 432 -36.32 13.70 -6.92
N VAL A 433 -35.58 12.81 -7.59
CA VAL A 433 -34.49 13.18 -8.51
C VAL A 433 -34.69 12.53 -9.87
N ASN A 434 -35.15 13.29 -10.87
CA ASN A 434 -35.27 12.81 -12.24
C ASN A 434 -34.08 13.27 -13.11
N LEU A 435 -33.12 12.36 -13.36
CA LEU A 435 -31.93 12.67 -14.15
C LEU A 435 -32.20 12.81 -15.65
N GLN A 436 -33.27 12.19 -16.18
CA GLN A 436 -33.65 12.36 -17.58
C GLN A 436 -34.17 13.78 -17.82
N ASP A 437 -35.11 14.23 -16.99
CA ASP A 437 -35.65 15.59 -17.07
C ASP A 437 -34.53 16.63 -16.84
N TYR A 438 -33.65 16.37 -15.88
CA TYR A 438 -32.50 17.23 -15.62
C TYR A 438 -31.56 17.33 -16.82
N TYR A 439 -31.20 16.20 -17.42
CA TYR A 439 -30.35 16.16 -18.61
C TYR A 439 -31.01 16.84 -19.82
N HIS A 440 -32.33 16.72 -19.98
CA HIS A 440 -33.07 17.40 -21.05
C HIS A 440 -33.17 18.91 -20.87
N THR A 441 -33.22 19.39 -19.63
CA THR A 441 -33.34 20.83 -19.31
C THR A 441 -31.99 21.54 -19.23
N HIS A 442 -30.87 20.79 -19.14
CA HIS A 442 -29.50 21.31 -19.05
C HIS A 442 -28.63 20.74 -20.18
N PRO A 443 -28.83 21.20 -21.43
CA PRO A 443 -28.10 20.67 -22.58
C PRO A 443 -26.58 20.85 -22.48
N GLU A 444 -26.10 21.85 -21.72
CA GLU A 444 -24.68 22.08 -21.44
C GLU A 444 -24.04 20.96 -20.61
N ALA A 445 -24.84 20.18 -19.86
CA ALA A 445 -24.33 19.10 -19.02
C ALA A 445 -23.57 18.05 -19.83
N LYS A 446 -23.94 17.83 -21.09
CA LYS A 446 -23.24 16.90 -21.97
C LYS A 446 -21.79 17.32 -22.20
N GLU A 447 -21.57 18.59 -22.56
CA GLU A 447 -20.21 19.10 -22.84
C GLU A 447 -19.36 19.08 -21.57
N GLU A 448 -19.93 19.41 -20.42
CA GLU A 448 -19.23 19.38 -19.13
C GLU A 448 -18.85 17.95 -18.70
N ILE A 449 -19.67 16.94 -19.03
CA ILE A 449 -19.34 15.53 -18.77
C ILE A 449 -18.29 15.03 -19.78
N ASP A 450 -18.47 15.31 -21.07
CA ASP A 450 -17.57 14.87 -22.14
C ASP A 450 -16.17 15.49 -22.00
N SER A 451 -16.08 16.72 -21.47
CA SER A 451 -14.81 17.40 -21.16
C SER A 451 -14.20 17.02 -19.80
N GLY A 452 -14.90 16.20 -19.00
CA GLY A 452 -14.43 15.74 -17.70
C GLY A 452 -14.53 16.78 -16.58
N VAL A 453 -15.31 17.85 -16.76
CA VAL A 453 -15.65 18.78 -15.67
C VAL A 453 -16.39 18.01 -14.59
N TYR A 454 -17.46 17.29 -14.92
CA TYR A 454 -18.16 16.37 -14.02
C TYR A 454 -17.98 14.92 -14.47
N LYS A 455 -17.97 13.98 -13.52
CA LYS A 455 -17.89 12.54 -13.84
C LYS A 455 -19.11 12.06 -14.63
N ASP A 456 -20.28 12.46 -14.17
CA ASP A 456 -21.57 12.06 -14.70
C ASP A 456 -22.61 13.12 -14.35
N ILE A 457 -23.82 12.91 -14.86
CA ILE A 457 -24.93 13.83 -14.66
C ILE A 457 -25.35 13.95 -13.19
N PHE A 458 -25.13 12.92 -12.38
CA PHE A 458 -25.53 12.93 -10.98
C PHE A 458 -24.55 13.76 -10.14
N ALA A 459 -23.23 13.63 -10.37
CA ALA A 459 -22.24 14.53 -9.77
C ALA A 459 -22.55 15.99 -10.09
N ARG A 460 -22.83 16.29 -11.37
CA ARG A 460 -23.24 17.64 -11.76
C ARG A 460 -24.46 18.12 -10.98
N TRP A 461 -25.51 17.31 -10.94
CA TRP A 461 -26.74 17.64 -10.22
C TRP A 461 -26.49 17.91 -8.73
N LEU A 462 -25.69 17.06 -8.07
CA LEU A 462 -25.31 17.24 -6.66
C LEU A 462 -24.57 18.55 -6.44
N VAL A 463 -23.67 18.93 -7.34
CA VAL A 463 -22.90 20.18 -7.22
C VAL A 463 -23.78 21.40 -7.46
N MET A 464 -24.54 21.40 -8.56
CA MET A 464 -25.29 22.57 -9.00
C MET A 464 -26.57 22.78 -8.19
N GLU A 465 -27.31 21.73 -7.88
CA GLU A 465 -28.60 21.83 -7.19
C GLU A 465 -28.49 21.74 -5.67
N LYS A 466 -27.46 21.05 -5.16
CA LYS A 466 -27.28 20.80 -3.71
C LYS A 466 -26.05 21.45 -3.11
N GLY A 467 -25.20 22.08 -3.93
CA GLY A 467 -24.01 22.79 -3.45
C GLY A 467 -22.95 21.88 -2.85
N VAL A 468 -22.92 20.59 -3.23
CA VAL A 468 -21.88 19.66 -2.78
C VAL A 468 -20.54 20.08 -3.41
N ALA A 469 -19.47 20.03 -2.62
CA ALA A 469 -18.14 20.40 -3.11
C ALA A 469 -17.56 19.34 -4.05
N TYR A 470 -17.07 19.77 -5.21
CA TYR A 470 -16.50 18.92 -6.25
C TYR A 470 -15.23 19.51 -6.82
#